data_AF-A0A0F2PWG7-F1
#
_entry.id   AF-A0A0F2PWG7-F1
#
_cell.length_a   1.000
_cell.length_b   1.000
_cell.length_c   1.000
_cell.angle_alpha   90.00
_cell.angle_beta   90.00
_cell.angle_gamma   90.00
#
_symmetry.space_group_name_H-M   'P 1'
#
loop_
_entity.id
_entity.type
_entity.pdbx_description
1 polymer ?
#
loop_
_entity_poly.entity_id
_entity_poly.type
_entity_poly.pdbx_seq_one_letter_code
_entity_poly.pdbx_strand_id
1 'polypeptide(L)'
;MGAEYFKYIFDYSPLPIYIFQDATFRMVNHKMVQITGYSGDELLSINFLELIYSEDRQLVADHISRRLAGESMKEDYAFRAINKHGNIIHVRGYFSVIDFEGCPAVLGQLLNISEQRSIEAALRKSKKELAEKVDYLNALIRILSIADAYDAMTSDRPYRQAMTHLEAVSELTRCSGTQFDPHLVAVFLDMLEETERKHI
;
A
#
# COMPACT_ATOMS: atom_id res chain seq x y z
N MET A 1 11.48 44.37 -9.73
CA MET A 1 12.25 43.21 -9.25
C MET A 1 11.38 42.07 -8.74
N GLY A 2 10.47 42.25 -7.76
CA GLY A 2 9.69 41.13 -7.19
C GLY A 2 8.86 40.29 -8.17
N ALA A 3 8.21 40.92 -9.16
CA ALA A 3 7.35 40.22 -10.13
C ALA A 3 8.12 39.32 -11.12
N GLU A 4 9.35 39.70 -11.50
CA GLU A 4 10.19 38.89 -12.41
C GLU A 4 10.72 37.64 -11.71
N TYR A 5 11.15 37.76 -10.45
CA TYR A 5 11.57 36.61 -9.64
C TYR A 5 10.42 35.65 -9.36
N PHE A 6 9.21 36.17 -9.10
CA PHE A 6 8.02 35.34 -8.94
C PHE A 6 7.76 34.51 -10.19
N LYS A 7 7.74 35.16 -11.36
CA LYS A 7 7.53 34.48 -12.64
C LYS A 7 8.60 33.42 -12.89
N TYR A 8 9.86 33.71 -12.58
CA TYR A 8 10.95 32.74 -12.70
C TYR A 8 10.75 31.52 -11.78
N ILE A 9 10.45 31.71 -10.49
CA ILE A 9 10.22 30.61 -9.56
C ILE A 9 9.00 29.78 -9.98
N PHE A 10 7.93 30.45 -10.40
CA PHE A 10 6.69 29.81 -10.85
C PHE A 10 6.91 28.98 -12.12
N ASP A 11 7.53 29.57 -13.13
CA ASP A 11 7.75 28.95 -14.45
C ASP A 11 8.82 27.87 -14.40
N TYR A 12 9.87 27.98 -13.58
CA TYR A 12 10.94 26.98 -13.48
C TYR A 12 10.77 26.00 -12.31
N SER A 13 9.66 26.10 -11.56
CA SER A 13 9.37 25.14 -10.50
C SER A 13 9.31 23.70 -11.06
N PRO A 14 9.89 22.71 -10.37
CA PRO A 14 9.80 21.32 -10.76
C PRO A 14 8.41 20.72 -10.49
N LEU A 15 7.59 21.40 -9.68
CA LEU A 15 6.24 20.96 -9.33
C LEU A 15 5.19 21.66 -10.19
N PRO A 16 4.07 20.98 -10.52
CA PRO A 16 2.87 21.65 -10.99
C PRO A 16 2.39 22.69 -9.98
N ILE A 17 2.34 23.95 -10.40
CA ILE A 17 1.87 25.08 -9.60
C ILE A 17 0.77 25.81 -10.38
N TYR A 18 -0.26 26.26 -9.66
CA TYR A 18 -1.30 27.12 -10.19
C TYR A 18 -1.79 28.15 -9.18
N ILE A 19 -2.42 29.21 -9.69
CA ILE A 19 -3.18 30.18 -8.90
C ILE A 19 -4.65 30.03 -9.30
N PHE A 20 -5.51 29.86 -8.30
CA PHE A 20 -6.95 29.68 -8.47
C PHE A 20 -7.71 30.81 -7.78
N GLN A 21 -8.57 31.49 -8.55
CA GLN A 21 -9.38 32.64 -8.12
C GLN A 21 -10.63 32.70 -8.99
N ASP A 22 -11.74 33.21 -8.46
CA ASP A 22 -13.01 33.37 -9.20
C ASP A 22 -13.48 32.07 -9.89
N ALA A 23 -13.30 30.95 -9.20
CA ALA A 23 -13.64 29.60 -9.67
C ALA A 23 -12.88 29.13 -10.94
N THR A 24 -11.81 29.80 -11.33
CA THR A 24 -10.96 29.40 -12.47
C THR A 24 -9.47 29.48 -12.16
N PHE A 25 -8.64 28.87 -13.00
CA PHE A 25 -7.20 29.08 -12.97
C PHE A 25 -6.85 30.45 -13.55
N ARG A 26 -6.11 31.26 -12.80
CA ARG A 26 -5.57 32.54 -13.27
C ARG A 26 -4.17 32.38 -13.85
N MET A 27 -3.40 31.45 -13.28
CA MET A 27 -2.06 31.11 -13.73
C MET A 27 -1.81 29.63 -13.54
N VAL A 28 -1.08 29.03 -14.49
CA VAL A 28 -0.59 27.65 -14.42
C VAL A 28 0.83 27.62 -14.97
N ASN A 29 1.70 26.82 -14.38
CA ASN A 29 3.06 26.67 -14.90
C ASN A 29 3.18 25.54 -15.93
N HIS A 30 4.34 25.42 -16.58
CA HIS A 30 4.58 24.38 -17.59
C HIS A 30 4.41 22.94 -17.03
N LYS A 31 4.64 22.74 -15.73
CA LYS A 31 4.43 21.44 -15.08
C LYS A 31 2.96 21.06 -14.96
N MET A 32 2.07 22.02 -14.74
CA MET A 32 0.61 21.80 -14.81
C MET A 32 0.18 21.33 -16.20
N VAL A 33 0.70 21.95 -17.26
CA VAL A 33 0.46 21.54 -18.65
C VAL A 33 0.94 20.10 -18.87
N GLN A 34 2.14 19.76 -18.41
CA GLN A 34 2.71 18.41 -18.56
C GLN A 34 1.90 17.32 -17.83
N ILE A 35 1.48 17.56 -16.58
CA ILE A 35 0.78 16.53 -15.79
C ILE A 35 -0.67 16.35 -16.25
N THR A 36 -1.35 17.42 -16.66
CA THR A 36 -2.77 17.37 -17.04
C THR A 36 -2.96 17.06 -18.53
N GLY A 37 -1.97 17.32 -19.38
CA GLY A 37 -2.04 17.15 -20.84
C GLY A 37 -2.88 18.22 -21.56
N TYR A 38 -3.39 19.21 -20.84
CA TYR A 38 -4.08 20.38 -21.41
C TYR A 38 -3.09 21.52 -21.64
N SER A 39 -3.33 22.33 -22.67
CA SER A 39 -2.56 23.55 -22.87
C SER A 39 -2.81 24.57 -21.77
N GLY A 40 -1.93 25.57 -21.63
CA GLY A 40 -2.15 26.66 -20.67
C GLY A 40 -3.49 27.36 -20.89
N ASP A 41 -3.81 27.71 -22.14
CA ASP A 41 -5.06 28.40 -22.49
C ASP A 41 -6.30 27.54 -22.23
N GLU A 42 -6.22 26.23 -22.48
CA GLU A 42 -7.27 25.27 -22.12
C GLU A 42 -7.48 25.26 -20.60
N LEU A 43 -6.40 25.17 -19.82
CA LEU A 43 -6.48 25.18 -18.36
C LEU A 43 -7.06 26.48 -17.80
N LEU A 44 -6.81 27.63 -18.41
CA LEU A 44 -7.37 28.91 -17.96
C LEU A 44 -8.89 29.02 -18.18
N SER A 45 -9.45 28.19 -19.05
CA SER A 45 -10.88 28.22 -19.44
C SER A 45 -11.66 26.98 -18.99
N ILE A 46 -10.97 25.93 -18.55
CA ILE A 46 -11.60 24.67 -18.15
C ILE A 46 -12.30 24.82 -16.80
N ASN A 47 -13.40 24.08 -16.63
CA ASN A 47 -13.96 23.89 -15.31
C ASN A 47 -13.01 23.02 -14.49
N PHE A 48 -12.38 23.61 -13.47
CA PHE A 48 -11.44 22.90 -12.58
C PHE A 48 -11.98 21.58 -12.03
N LEU A 49 -13.28 21.48 -11.72
CA LEU A 49 -13.88 20.24 -11.19
C LEU A 49 -13.86 19.09 -12.19
N GLU A 50 -13.74 19.35 -13.49
CA GLU A 50 -13.59 18.31 -14.52
C GLU A 50 -12.23 17.62 -14.44
N LEU A 51 -11.20 18.32 -13.95
CA LEU A 51 -9.89 17.75 -13.68
C LEU A 51 -9.87 16.90 -12.42
N ILE A 52 -10.95 16.88 -11.63
CA ILE A 52 -11.05 16.13 -10.39
C ILE A 52 -11.92 14.89 -10.61
N TYR A 53 -11.44 13.76 -10.12
CA TYR A 53 -12.18 12.51 -10.14
C TYR A 53 -13.51 12.66 -9.39
N SER A 54 -14.60 12.12 -9.93
CA SER A 54 -15.97 12.45 -9.52
C SER A 54 -16.21 12.33 -8.02
N GLU A 55 -15.71 11.28 -7.40
CA GLU A 55 -15.88 10.98 -5.97
C GLU A 55 -15.07 11.91 -5.06
N ASP A 56 -14.04 12.57 -5.60
CA ASP A 56 -13.18 13.50 -4.85
C ASP A 56 -13.62 14.96 -5.05
N ARG A 57 -14.57 15.25 -5.96
CA ARG A 57 -15.03 16.62 -6.28
C ARG A 57 -15.62 17.35 -5.08
N GLN A 58 -16.47 16.68 -4.30
CA GLN A 58 -17.10 17.28 -3.13
C GLN A 58 -16.05 17.66 -2.08
N LEU A 59 -15.11 16.75 -1.81
CA LEU A 59 -14.01 16.98 -0.88
C LEU A 59 -13.19 18.21 -1.28
N VAL A 60 -12.82 18.31 -2.56
CA VAL A 60 -12.02 19.43 -3.07
C VAL A 60 -12.81 20.74 -3.02
N ALA A 61 -14.08 20.73 -3.41
CA ALA A 61 -14.95 21.90 -3.36
C ALA A 61 -15.09 22.44 -1.92
N ASP A 62 -15.39 21.56 -0.96
CA ASP A 62 -15.51 21.92 0.46
C ASP A 62 -14.18 22.52 0.97
N HIS A 63 -13.04 21.93 0.59
CA HIS A 63 -11.73 22.43 0.98
C HIS A 63 -11.40 23.81 0.40
N ILE A 64 -11.82 24.10 -0.85
CA ILE A 64 -11.65 25.43 -1.44
C ILE A 64 -12.50 26.46 -0.70
N SER A 65 -13.78 26.17 -0.48
CA SER A 65 -14.70 27.08 0.22
C SER A 65 -14.22 27.43 1.62
N ARG A 66 -13.80 26.43 2.41
CA ARG A 66 -13.29 26.63 3.78
C ARG A 66 -12.00 27.45 3.82
N ARG A 67 -11.11 27.28 2.84
CA ARG A 67 -9.88 28.08 2.74
C ARG A 67 -10.15 29.53 2.40
N LEU A 68 -11.06 29.80 1.46
CA LEU A 68 -11.44 31.17 1.13
C LEU A 68 -12.19 31.85 2.28
N ALA A 69 -12.86 31.09 3.16
CA ALA A 69 -13.45 31.59 4.39
C ALA A 69 -12.42 31.84 5.52
N GLY A 70 -11.14 31.53 5.32
CA GLY A 70 -10.07 31.76 6.30
C GLY A 70 -9.99 30.70 7.40
N GLU A 71 -10.59 29.52 7.22
CA GLU A 71 -10.48 28.44 8.20
C GLU A 71 -9.08 27.79 8.20
N SER A 72 -8.56 27.51 9.40
CA SER A 72 -7.33 26.73 9.55
C SER A 72 -7.60 25.26 9.19
N MET A 73 -6.94 24.80 8.13
CA MET A 73 -7.07 23.46 7.56
C MET A 73 -5.71 22.78 7.51
N LYS A 74 -5.67 21.45 7.42
CA LYS A 74 -4.43 20.75 7.05
C LYS A 74 -3.90 21.34 5.75
N GLU A 75 -2.60 21.66 5.75
CA GLU A 75 -1.93 22.35 4.63
C GLU A 75 -1.95 21.51 3.35
N ASP A 76 -1.93 20.18 3.48
CA ASP A 76 -1.94 19.23 2.37
C ASP A 76 -2.99 18.11 2.50
N TYR A 77 -3.47 17.64 1.34
CA TYR A 77 -4.29 16.43 1.25
C TYR A 77 -4.14 15.77 -0.12
N ALA A 78 -4.42 14.47 -0.19
CA ALA A 78 -4.37 13.70 -1.43
C ALA A 78 -5.76 13.57 -2.06
N PHE A 79 -5.81 13.65 -3.39
CA PHE A 79 -7.01 13.45 -4.19
C PHE A 79 -6.61 12.89 -5.57
N ARG A 80 -7.60 12.43 -6.32
CA ARG A 80 -7.44 11.92 -7.69
C ARG A 80 -7.80 13.01 -8.68
N ALA A 81 -6.84 13.33 -9.53
CA ALA A 81 -7.06 14.15 -10.71
C ALA A 81 -7.25 13.26 -11.95
N ILE A 82 -7.93 13.78 -12.97
CA ILE A 82 -8.09 13.15 -14.29
C ILE A 82 -7.42 14.07 -15.31
N ASN A 83 -6.58 13.49 -16.16
CA ASN A 83 -5.93 14.22 -17.25
C ASN A 83 -6.77 14.21 -18.54
N LYS A 84 -6.32 14.90 -19.59
CA LYS A 84 -7.03 14.98 -20.89
C LYS A 84 -7.31 13.62 -21.55
N HIS A 85 -6.53 12.60 -21.21
CA HIS A 85 -6.66 11.23 -21.74
C HIS A 85 -7.57 10.34 -20.88
N GLY A 86 -8.15 10.86 -19.79
CA GLY A 86 -8.97 10.09 -18.86
C GLY A 86 -8.17 9.28 -17.83
N ASN A 87 -6.84 9.41 -17.79
CA ASN A 87 -6.01 8.69 -16.83
C ASN A 87 -6.16 9.33 -15.44
N ILE A 88 -6.31 8.47 -14.43
CA ILE A 88 -6.35 8.89 -13.03
C ILE A 88 -4.92 9.11 -12.54
N ILE A 89 -4.67 10.29 -11.99
CA ILE A 89 -3.40 10.67 -11.39
C ILE A 89 -3.65 10.93 -9.91
N HIS A 90 -2.96 10.19 -9.05
CA HIS A 90 -2.98 10.48 -7.62
C HIS A 90 -2.06 11.65 -7.33
N VAL A 91 -2.63 12.74 -6.80
CA VAL A 91 -1.89 13.94 -6.45
C VAL A 91 -2.06 14.25 -4.96
N ARG A 92 -1.00 14.75 -4.35
CA ARG A 92 -1.04 15.43 -3.06
C ARG A 92 -0.95 16.92 -3.32
N GLY A 93 -2.01 17.64 -2.98
CA GLY A 93 -2.06 19.08 -3.12
C GLY A 93 -1.61 19.78 -1.85
N TYR A 94 -0.76 20.78 -1.99
CA TYR A 94 -0.36 21.74 -0.97
C TYR A 94 -0.95 23.09 -1.34
N PHE A 95 -1.59 23.77 -0.40
CA PHE A 95 -2.37 24.95 -0.73
C PHE A 95 -2.15 26.07 0.28
N SER A 96 -1.99 27.28 -0.23
CA SER A 96 -1.88 28.49 0.59
C SER A 96 -2.81 29.56 0.03
N VAL A 97 -3.37 30.38 0.92
CA VAL A 97 -4.11 31.58 0.51
C VAL A 97 -3.11 32.72 0.36
N ILE A 98 -3.17 33.40 -0.79
CA ILE A 98 -2.30 34.54 -1.13
C ILE A 98 -3.17 35.73 -1.55
N ASP A 99 -2.60 36.93 -1.47
CA ASP A 99 -3.15 38.09 -2.17
C ASP A 99 -2.69 38.04 -3.64
N PHE A 100 -3.63 38.03 -4.57
CA PHE A 100 -3.36 38.07 -6.00
C PHE A 100 -4.26 39.11 -6.65
N GLU A 101 -3.65 40.14 -7.26
CA GLU A 101 -4.35 41.29 -7.83
C GLU A 101 -5.26 42.03 -6.81
N GLY A 102 -4.88 42.02 -5.53
CA GLY A 102 -5.65 42.65 -4.44
C GLY A 102 -6.87 41.85 -3.97
N CYS A 103 -7.03 40.61 -4.43
CA CYS A 103 -8.10 39.70 -4.02
C CYS A 103 -7.53 38.37 -3.50
N PRO A 104 -8.17 37.71 -2.52
CA PRO A 104 -7.75 36.40 -2.04
C PRO A 104 -7.75 35.36 -3.17
N ALA A 105 -6.65 34.63 -3.31
CA ALA A 105 -6.49 33.53 -4.26
C ALA A 105 -5.82 32.33 -3.59
N VAL A 106 -5.99 31.15 -4.19
CA VAL A 106 -5.37 29.91 -3.72
C VAL A 106 -4.16 29.60 -4.59
N LEU A 107 -2.97 29.60 -4.01
CA LEU A 107 -1.77 29.02 -4.60
C LEU A 107 -1.76 27.52 -4.34
N GLY A 108 -1.96 26.73 -5.38
CA GLY A 108 -1.92 25.27 -5.31
C GLY A 108 -0.63 24.71 -5.90
N GLN A 109 -0.02 23.75 -5.20
CA GLN A 109 1.08 22.94 -5.72
C GLN A 109 0.68 21.48 -5.67
N LEU A 110 0.96 20.70 -6.71
CA LEU A 110 0.61 19.29 -6.79
C LEU A 110 1.86 18.42 -6.82
N LEU A 111 1.87 17.37 -6.01
CA LEU A 111 2.87 16.31 -6.05
C LEU A 111 2.23 15.04 -6.59
N ASN A 112 2.73 14.50 -7.70
CA ASN A 112 2.28 13.20 -8.20
C ASN A 112 2.79 12.09 -7.29
N ILE A 113 1.88 11.35 -6.67
CA ILE A 113 2.18 10.25 -5.75
C ILE A 113 1.77 8.89 -6.34
N SER A 114 1.42 8.83 -7.62
CA SER A 114 0.92 7.61 -8.28
C SER A 114 1.97 6.50 -8.26
N GLU A 115 3.21 6.81 -8.64
CA GLU A 115 4.31 5.84 -8.67
C GLU A 115 4.63 5.33 -7.25
N GLN A 116 4.82 6.24 -6.30
CA GLN A 116 5.08 5.89 -4.90
C GLN A 116 3.99 4.97 -4.35
N ARG A 117 2.71 5.29 -4.56
CA ARG A 117 1.60 4.44 -4.09
C ARG A 117 1.58 3.08 -4.76
N SER A 118 1.94 2.98 -6.03
CA SER A 118 2.01 1.70 -6.73
C SER A 118 3.13 0.80 -6.18
N ILE A 119 4.29 1.38 -5.87
CA ILE A 119 5.43 0.69 -5.25
C ILE A 119 5.07 0.25 -3.84
N GLU A 120 4.48 1.14 -3.03
CA GLU A 120 4.04 0.82 -1.66
C GLU A 120 2.98 -0.29 -1.64
N ALA A 121 2.01 -0.24 -2.56
CA ALA A 121 0.99 -1.26 -2.69
C ALA A 121 1.58 -2.62 -3.12
N ALA A 122 2.48 -2.61 -4.10
CA ALA A 122 3.18 -3.82 -4.55
C ALA A 122 4.05 -4.41 -3.42
N LEU A 123 4.78 -3.57 -2.69
CA LEU A 123 5.58 -3.99 -1.53
C LEU A 123 4.69 -4.57 -0.43
N ARG A 124 3.55 -3.94 -0.13
CA ARG A 124 2.59 -4.44 0.86
C ARG A 124 2.05 -5.81 0.47
N LYS A 125 1.71 -6.00 -0.81
CA LYS A 125 1.24 -7.29 -1.35
C LYS A 125 2.32 -8.36 -1.19
N SER A 126 3.54 -8.07 -1.65
CA SER A 126 4.68 -9.00 -1.56
C SER A 126 5.02 -9.38 -0.11
N LYS A 127 4.99 -8.41 0.83
CA LYS A 127 5.17 -8.67 2.27
C LYS A 127 4.11 -9.61 2.84
N LYS A 128 2.85 -9.45 2.43
CA LYS A 128 1.76 -10.33 2.85
C LYS A 128 1.96 -11.77 2.33
N GLU A 129 2.29 -11.91 1.05
CA GLU A 129 2.57 -13.22 0.44
C GLU A 129 3.77 -13.92 1.11
N LEU A 130 4.80 -13.16 1.48
CA LEU A 130 5.95 -13.69 2.20
C LEU A 130 5.58 -14.17 3.61
N ALA A 131 4.74 -13.43 4.34
CA ALA A 131 4.27 -13.83 5.67
C ALA A 131 3.49 -15.16 5.61
N GLU A 132 2.56 -15.30 4.65
CA GLU A 132 1.80 -16.54 4.44
C GLU A 132 2.72 -17.73 4.12
N LYS A 133 3.78 -17.52 3.33
CA LYS A 133 4.79 -18.55 3.05
C LYS A 133 5.60 -18.94 4.27
N VAL A 134 5.97 -17.97 5.11
CA VAL A 134 6.68 -18.24 6.38
C VAL A 134 5.82 -19.09 7.30
N ASP A 135 4.53 -18.77 7.43
CA ASP A 135 3.60 -19.55 8.25
C ASP A 135 3.45 -20.99 7.72
N TYR A 136 3.33 -21.14 6.40
CA TYR A 136 3.31 -22.46 5.75
C TYR A 136 4.60 -23.26 6.01
N LEU A 137 5.77 -22.64 5.86
CA LEU A 137 7.06 -23.29 6.11
C LEU A 137 7.19 -23.70 7.58
N ASN A 138 6.77 -22.86 8.51
CA ASN A 138 6.76 -23.17 9.94
C ASN A 138 5.88 -24.38 10.24
N ALA A 139 4.70 -24.49 9.62
CA ALA A 139 3.86 -25.67 9.75
C ALA A 139 4.55 -26.94 9.21
N LEU A 140 5.17 -26.87 8.03
CA LEU A 140 5.91 -27.98 7.45
C LEU A 140 7.07 -28.45 8.33
N ILE A 141 7.86 -27.53 8.89
CA ILE A 141 9.00 -27.86 9.78
C ILE A 141 8.51 -28.64 11.00
N ARG A 142 7.36 -28.26 11.58
CA ARG A 142 6.80 -28.93 12.76
C ARG A 142 6.31 -30.34 12.43
N ILE A 143 5.69 -30.52 11.26
CA ILE A 143 5.30 -31.84 10.75
C ILE A 143 6.53 -32.70 10.52
N LEU A 144 7.55 -32.16 9.83
CA LEU A 144 8.79 -32.87 9.54
C LEU A 144 9.51 -33.28 10.82
N SER A 145 9.52 -32.42 11.84
CA SER A 145 10.15 -32.73 13.13
C SER A 145 9.53 -33.96 13.81
N ILE A 146 8.21 -34.15 13.71
CA ILE A 146 7.52 -35.33 14.24
C ILE A 146 7.85 -36.56 13.40
N ALA A 147 7.79 -36.44 12.07
CA ALA A 147 8.11 -37.54 11.15
C ALA A 147 9.57 -38.02 11.32
N ASP A 148 10.52 -37.10 11.37
CA ASP A 148 11.95 -37.39 11.58
C ASP A 148 12.20 -38.04 12.95
N ALA A 149 11.51 -37.58 14.01
CA ALA A 149 11.62 -38.20 15.32
C ALA A 149 11.07 -39.63 15.33
N TYR A 150 9.93 -39.86 14.69
CA TYR A 150 9.33 -41.17 14.55
C TYR A 150 10.20 -42.13 13.75
N ASP A 151 10.71 -41.70 12.59
CA ASP A 151 11.64 -42.48 11.76
C ASP A 151 12.94 -42.79 12.53
N ALA A 152 13.49 -41.81 13.23
CA ALA A 152 14.68 -42.00 14.05
C ALA A 152 14.47 -43.00 15.20
N MET A 153 13.24 -43.11 15.73
CA MET A 153 12.91 -44.06 16.79
C MET A 153 12.72 -45.48 16.24
N THR A 154 12.12 -45.63 15.06
CA THR A 154 11.72 -46.91 14.47
C THR A 154 12.73 -47.50 13.48
N SER A 155 13.78 -46.76 13.14
CA SER A 155 14.90 -47.24 12.32
C SER A 155 16.06 -47.78 13.16
N ASP A 156 16.70 -48.85 12.69
CA ASP A 156 17.92 -49.40 13.30
C ASP A 156 19.12 -48.45 13.15
N ARG A 157 19.94 -48.35 14.19
CA ARG A 157 21.19 -47.56 14.18
C ARG A 157 22.35 -48.38 14.74
N PRO A 158 23.61 -48.12 14.32
CA PRO A 158 24.77 -48.93 14.72
C PRO A 158 24.98 -49.08 16.24
N TYR A 159 24.40 -48.17 17.04
CA TYR A 159 24.54 -48.12 18.49
C TYR A 159 23.21 -48.25 19.26
N ARG A 160 22.08 -48.48 18.56
CA ARG A 160 20.76 -48.57 19.17
C ARG A 160 19.80 -49.35 18.26
N GLN A 161 19.10 -50.34 18.82
CA GLN A 161 18.02 -51.03 18.11
C GLN A 161 16.77 -50.16 17.96
N ALA A 162 16.04 -50.37 16.86
CA ALA A 162 14.76 -49.74 16.61
C ALA A 162 13.76 -49.97 17.76
N MET A 163 13.01 -48.92 18.12
CA MET A 163 11.82 -49.05 18.95
C MET A 163 10.69 -49.69 18.15
N THR A 164 9.80 -50.40 18.84
CA THR A 164 8.54 -50.84 18.25
C THR A 164 7.62 -49.66 17.94
N HIS A 165 6.65 -49.87 17.05
CA HIS A 165 5.63 -48.87 16.73
C HIS A 165 4.95 -48.31 18.00
N LEU A 166 4.53 -49.20 18.92
CA LEU A 166 3.87 -48.82 20.17
C LEU A 166 4.76 -47.96 21.08
N GLU A 167 6.03 -48.31 21.19
CA GLU A 167 6.99 -47.53 22.00
C GLU A 167 7.23 -46.14 21.38
N ALA A 168 7.36 -46.06 20.06
CA ALA A 168 7.54 -44.78 19.35
C ALA A 168 6.30 -43.88 19.51
N VAL A 169 5.10 -44.44 19.41
CA VAL A 169 3.83 -43.71 19.64
C VAL A 169 3.72 -43.20 21.07
N SER A 170 4.07 -44.04 22.07
CA SER A 170 4.07 -43.63 23.48
C SER A 170 5.04 -42.48 23.73
N GLU A 171 6.21 -42.50 23.11
CA GLU A 171 7.23 -41.45 23.26
C GLU A 171 6.81 -40.14 22.58
N LEU A 172 6.24 -40.19 21.36
CA LEU A 172 5.65 -39.00 20.71
C LEU A 172 4.55 -38.37 21.58
N THR A 173 3.68 -39.21 22.15
CA THR A 173 2.60 -38.77 23.03
C THR A 173 3.16 -38.12 24.30
N ARG A 174 4.22 -38.70 24.88
CA ARG A 174 4.90 -38.14 26.06
C ARG A 174 5.51 -36.76 25.79
N CYS A 175 6.04 -36.55 24.58
CA CYS A 175 6.65 -35.29 24.15
C CYS A 175 5.64 -34.27 23.56
N SER A 176 4.37 -34.66 23.44
CA SER A 176 3.28 -33.80 22.99
C SER A 176 3.08 -32.60 23.94
N GLY A 177 3.02 -31.39 23.39
CA GLY A 177 2.85 -30.16 24.17
C GLY A 177 4.12 -29.61 24.81
N THR A 178 5.24 -30.32 24.69
CA THR A 178 6.57 -29.83 25.12
C THR A 178 7.51 -29.69 23.94
N GLN A 179 7.87 -30.79 23.28
CA GLN A 179 8.75 -30.79 22.10
C GLN A 179 7.97 -30.72 20.79
N PHE A 180 6.74 -31.23 20.77
CA PHE A 180 5.90 -31.29 19.58
C PHE A 180 4.57 -30.58 19.79
N ASP A 181 3.98 -30.10 18.68
CA ASP A 181 2.62 -29.56 18.69
C ASP A 181 1.61 -30.68 19.00
N PRO A 182 0.76 -30.54 20.03
CA PRO A 182 -0.19 -31.59 20.38
C PRO A 182 -1.19 -31.97 19.29
N HIS A 183 -1.65 -30.98 18.53
CA HIS A 183 -2.59 -31.20 17.44
C HIS A 183 -1.91 -31.94 16.29
N LEU A 184 -0.68 -31.55 15.92
CA LEU A 184 0.06 -32.26 14.86
C LEU A 184 0.47 -33.67 15.27
N VAL A 185 0.78 -33.91 16.56
CA VAL A 185 1.01 -35.27 17.07
C VAL A 185 -0.26 -36.11 16.91
N ALA A 186 -1.42 -35.61 17.33
CA ALA A 186 -2.69 -36.33 17.18
C ALA A 186 -2.98 -36.68 15.70
N VAL A 187 -2.89 -35.69 14.80
CA VAL A 187 -3.09 -35.91 13.36
C VAL A 187 -2.11 -36.95 12.80
N PHE A 188 -0.83 -36.89 13.19
CA PHE A 188 0.17 -37.85 12.74
C PHE A 188 -0.13 -39.28 13.20
N LEU A 189 -0.56 -39.46 14.45
CA LEU A 189 -0.93 -40.77 14.99
C LEU A 189 -2.16 -41.34 14.29
N ASP A 190 -3.20 -40.53 14.07
CA ASP A 190 -4.40 -40.93 13.32
C ASP A 190 -4.04 -41.42 11.91
N MET A 191 -3.11 -40.72 11.24
CA MET A 191 -2.62 -41.09 9.91
C MET A 191 -1.85 -42.43 9.90
N LEU A 192 -1.05 -42.71 10.94
CA LEU A 192 -0.34 -43.98 11.06
C LEU A 192 -1.33 -45.15 11.21
N GLU A 193 -2.33 -45.02 12.09
CA GLU A 193 -3.36 -46.05 12.26
C GLU A 193 -4.15 -46.32 10.98
N GLU A 194 -4.52 -45.27 10.23
CA GLU A 194 -5.19 -45.45 8.94
C GLU A 194 -4.33 -46.18 7.91
N THR A 195 -3.01 -45.97 7.95
CA THR A 195 -2.08 -46.61 7.02
C THR A 195 -1.90 -48.09 7.33
N GLU A 196 -1.83 -48.45 8.62
CA GLU A 196 -1.80 -49.85 9.08
C GLU A 196 -3.10 -50.58 8.74
N ARG A 197 -4.27 -49.94 8.94
CA ARG A 197 -5.59 -50.52 8.58
C ARG A 197 -5.76 -50.79 7.08
N LYS A 198 -5.03 -50.11 6.20
CA LYS A 198 -5.08 -50.29 4.74
C LYS A 198 -4.11 -51.36 4.22
N HIS A 199 -3.18 -51.84 5.05
CA HIS A 199 -2.17 -52.85 4.69
C HIS A 199 -2.44 -54.24 5.32
N ILE A 200 -3.59 -54.41 5.99
CA ILE A 200 -4.15 -55.68 6.48
C ILE A 200 -5.27 -56.13 5.52
#